data_AF-A0A8H7N0Z4-F1
#
_entry.id   AF-A0A8H7N0Z4-F1
#
_cell.length_a   1.000
_cell.length_b   1.000
_cell.length_c   1.000
_cell.angle_alpha   90.00
_cell.angle_beta   90.00
_cell.angle_gamma   90.00
#
_symmetry.space_group_name_H-M   'P 1'
#
loop_
_entity.id
_entity.type
_entity.pdbx_description
1 polymer ?
#
loop_
_entity_poly.entity_id
_entity_poly.type
_entity_poly.pdbx_seq_one_letter_code
_entity_poly.pdbx_strand_id
1 'polypeptide(L)'
;MAYHPILAAGEAAATLHYVHNNRTLENKTNLLIDAGAEWNNYASDITRTFPLNGKFTPESRAIYDIVLKMQEDTMALIKAGASWDDIHVVAHKVAIDGLLSIGILKGDKQEILDSRTSSAFFPHGLGHHLGLDTHDTGGNPNPKDKDILFRYLRLRGTLPAGSVVTVEPGVYFCRFIIEPYLKDPKHSKFIDTDVLDKYWSVGGVRIEDNVFVTEAGYENLTTAVKKAEDVEAIALA
;
A
#
# COMPACT_ATOMS: atom_id res chain seq x y z
N MET A 1 -1.83 -10.48 -20.04
CA MET A 1 -1.85 -9.90 -18.68
C MET A 1 -0.42 -9.53 -18.37
N ALA A 2 -0.21 -8.37 -17.76
CA ALA A 2 1.14 -7.87 -17.50
C ALA A 2 1.90 -8.73 -16.45
N TYR A 3 1.17 -9.35 -15.51
CA TYR A 3 1.71 -10.25 -14.49
C TYR A 3 0.64 -11.24 -14.01
N HIS A 4 1.02 -12.20 -13.17
CA HIS A 4 0.07 -13.12 -12.55
C HIS A 4 -0.79 -12.36 -11.54
N PRO A 5 -2.13 -12.35 -11.64
CA PRO A 5 -2.98 -11.62 -10.72
C PRO A 5 -2.84 -12.16 -9.31
N ILE A 6 -3.03 -11.27 -8.34
CA ILE A 6 -3.05 -11.55 -6.92
C ILE A 6 -4.50 -11.40 -6.45
N LEU A 7 -5.12 -12.51 -6.07
CA LEU A 7 -6.49 -12.63 -5.60
C LEU A 7 -6.47 -13.15 -4.16
N ALA A 8 -6.35 -12.23 -3.22
CA ALA A 8 -5.98 -12.53 -1.85
C ALA A 8 -7.13 -12.24 -0.87
N ALA A 9 -7.73 -13.29 -0.32
CA ALA A 9 -8.86 -13.17 0.61
C ALA A 9 -8.44 -13.25 2.08
N GLY A 10 -8.99 -12.36 2.91
CA GLY A 10 -8.70 -12.23 4.34
C GLY A 10 -7.19 -12.13 4.61
N GLU A 11 -6.67 -12.92 5.55
CA GLU A 11 -5.24 -12.93 5.92
C GLU A 11 -4.28 -13.18 4.74
N ALA A 12 -4.73 -13.80 3.64
CA ALA A 12 -3.90 -13.95 2.45
C ALA A 12 -3.50 -12.60 1.84
N ALA A 13 -4.32 -11.55 2.02
CA ALA A 13 -4.02 -10.19 1.58
C ALA A 13 -2.80 -9.57 2.28
N ALA A 14 -2.32 -10.17 3.39
CA ALA A 14 -1.08 -9.79 4.04
C ALA A 14 0.18 -10.29 3.30
N THR A 15 0.03 -11.14 2.28
CA THR A 15 1.12 -11.65 1.44
C THR A 15 1.19 -10.81 0.17
N LEU A 16 2.20 -9.93 0.07
CA LEU A 16 2.31 -8.91 -0.98
C LEU A 16 2.15 -9.46 -2.40
N HIS A 17 2.90 -10.51 -2.74
CA HIS A 17 2.81 -11.21 -4.03
C HIS A 17 2.19 -12.59 -3.86
N TYR A 18 0.90 -12.64 -3.48
CA TYR A 18 0.19 -13.89 -3.27
C TYR A 18 -0.18 -14.55 -4.61
N VAL A 19 0.60 -15.56 -5.02
CA VAL A 19 0.45 -16.24 -6.32
C VAL A 19 -0.45 -17.48 -6.27
N HIS A 20 -0.69 -18.05 -5.09
CA HIS A 20 -1.38 -19.34 -4.99
C HIS A 20 -2.86 -19.27 -5.38
N ASN A 21 -3.53 -18.13 -5.14
CA ASN A 21 -4.90 -17.86 -5.57
C ASN A 21 -5.92 -19.00 -5.26
N ASN A 22 -5.69 -19.73 -4.18
CA ASN A 22 -6.45 -20.94 -3.84
C ASN A 22 -7.06 -20.93 -2.43
N ARG A 23 -7.17 -19.75 -1.80
CA ARG A 23 -7.80 -19.61 -0.48
C ARG A 23 -9.29 -19.42 -0.66
N THR A 24 -10.07 -20.05 0.21
CA THR A 24 -11.54 -19.86 0.23
C THR A 24 -11.91 -18.41 0.52
N LEU A 25 -12.97 -17.94 -0.13
CA LEU A 25 -13.61 -16.66 0.16
C LEU A 25 -14.54 -16.74 1.38
N GLU A 26 -14.94 -17.96 1.78
CA GLU A 26 -15.89 -18.17 2.88
C GLU A 26 -15.36 -17.61 4.20
N ASN A 27 -16.22 -16.88 4.91
CA ASN A 27 -15.94 -16.26 6.21
C ASN A 27 -14.72 -15.32 6.19
N LYS A 28 -14.44 -14.68 5.04
CA LYS A 28 -13.41 -13.65 4.91
C LYS A 28 -14.04 -12.26 4.85
N THR A 29 -13.31 -11.27 5.33
CA THR A 29 -13.75 -9.87 5.41
C THR A 29 -13.46 -9.14 4.10
N ASN A 30 -12.22 -9.28 3.61
CA ASN A 30 -11.72 -8.55 2.45
C ASN A 30 -11.25 -9.49 1.33
N LEU A 31 -11.29 -8.97 0.12
CA LEU A 31 -10.58 -9.50 -1.04
C LEU A 31 -9.72 -8.38 -1.62
N LEU A 32 -8.40 -8.56 -1.59
CA LEU A 32 -7.46 -7.71 -2.30
C LEU A 32 -7.26 -8.31 -3.70
N ILE A 33 -7.56 -7.52 -4.71
CA ILE A 33 -7.34 -7.83 -6.13
C ILE A 33 -6.29 -6.87 -6.65
N ASP A 34 -5.15 -7.43 -7.02
CA ASP A 34 -4.09 -6.74 -7.74
C ASP A 34 -3.93 -7.44 -9.09
N ALA A 35 -4.30 -6.72 -10.15
CA ALA A 35 -4.37 -7.26 -11.50
C ALA A 35 -4.12 -6.18 -12.56
N GLY A 36 -3.39 -6.60 -13.59
CA GLY A 36 -2.97 -5.75 -14.70
C GLY A 36 -3.23 -6.37 -16.07
N ALA A 37 -3.60 -5.52 -17.02
CA ALA A 37 -3.69 -5.89 -18.42
C ALA A 37 -2.39 -5.51 -19.16
N GLU A 38 -2.22 -6.08 -20.34
CA GLU A 38 -1.16 -5.64 -21.26
C GLU A 38 -1.81 -5.38 -22.61
N TRP A 39 -1.49 -4.25 -23.24
CA TRP A 39 -1.95 -3.89 -24.57
C TRP A 39 -0.79 -3.35 -25.41
N ASN A 40 -0.53 -3.95 -26.57
CA ASN A 40 0.63 -3.62 -27.41
C ASN A 40 1.96 -3.57 -26.61
N ASN A 41 2.12 -4.53 -25.70
CA ASN A 41 3.25 -4.65 -24.76
C ASN A 41 3.33 -3.55 -23.69
N TYR A 42 2.33 -2.66 -23.54
CA TYR A 42 2.27 -1.73 -22.42
C TYR A 42 1.45 -2.32 -21.29
N ALA A 43 2.04 -2.37 -20.09
CA ALA A 43 1.44 -2.88 -18.88
C ALA A 43 0.52 -1.85 -18.20
N SER A 44 -0.51 -2.36 -17.52
CA SER A 44 -1.21 -1.65 -16.44
C SER A 44 -1.02 -2.41 -15.13
N ASP A 45 -1.18 -1.72 -14.02
CA ASP A 45 -1.00 -2.30 -12.67
C ASP A 45 -1.97 -1.65 -11.68
N ILE A 46 -3.01 -2.36 -11.27
CA ILE A 46 -4.09 -1.77 -10.48
C ILE A 46 -4.45 -2.71 -9.34
N THR A 47 -4.42 -2.16 -8.13
CA THR A 47 -4.88 -2.83 -6.92
C THR A 47 -6.10 -2.16 -6.32
N ARG A 48 -7.10 -2.97 -5.95
CA ARG A 48 -8.25 -2.58 -5.13
C ARG A 48 -8.53 -3.63 -4.06
N THR A 49 -9.00 -3.18 -2.90
CA THR A 49 -9.47 -4.05 -1.83
C THR A 49 -10.98 -3.88 -1.67
N PHE A 50 -11.71 -4.99 -1.67
CA PHE A 50 -13.17 -5.05 -1.64
C PHE A 50 -13.66 -5.76 -0.37
N PRO A 51 -14.80 -5.36 0.20
CA PRO A 51 -15.46 -6.14 1.23
C PRO A 51 -16.21 -7.32 0.62
N LEU A 52 -15.92 -8.54 1.06
CA LEU A 52 -16.56 -9.75 0.51
C LEU A 52 -18.05 -9.90 0.89
N ASN A 53 -18.49 -9.20 1.93
CA ASN A 53 -19.88 -9.23 2.39
C ASN A 53 -20.65 -7.95 2.02
N GLY A 54 -20.18 -7.21 1.01
CA GLY A 54 -20.80 -5.98 0.49
C GLY A 54 -20.57 -4.71 1.31
N LYS A 55 -20.12 -4.82 2.56
CA LYS A 55 -19.71 -3.69 3.40
C LYS A 55 -18.42 -3.97 4.15
N PHE A 56 -17.60 -2.95 4.33
CA PHE A 56 -16.42 -3.07 5.18
C PHE A 56 -16.82 -3.27 6.63
N THR A 57 -16.11 -4.17 7.35
CA THR A 57 -16.19 -4.19 8.81
C THR A 57 -15.57 -2.89 9.38
N PRO A 58 -15.85 -2.52 10.64
CA PRO A 58 -15.23 -1.34 11.25
C PRO A 58 -13.70 -1.32 11.13
N GLU A 59 -13.06 -2.47 11.36
CA GLU A 59 -11.61 -2.62 11.27
C GLU A 59 -11.12 -2.49 9.82
N SER A 60 -11.76 -3.17 8.87
CA SER A 60 -11.41 -3.04 7.45
C SER A 60 -11.61 -1.62 6.94
N ARG A 61 -12.70 -0.96 7.34
CA ARG A 61 -13.02 0.40 6.92
C ARG A 61 -11.99 1.40 7.42
N ALA A 62 -11.60 1.29 8.70
CA ALA A 62 -10.58 2.15 9.28
C ALA A 62 -9.25 2.06 8.52
N ILE A 63 -8.82 0.84 8.18
CA ILE A 63 -7.57 0.64 7.41
C ILE A 63 -7.72 1.12 5.96
N TYR A 64 -8.88 0.90 5.34
CA TYR A 64 -9.18 1.38 4.00
C TYR A 64 -9.09 2.90 3.92
N ASP A 65 -9.71 3.62 4.85
CA ASP A 65 -9.70 5.08 4.87
C ASP A 65 -8.28 5.64 5.10
N ILE A 66 -7.46 4.97 5.93
CA ILE A 66 -6.05 5.31 6.11
C ILE A 66 -5.28 5.16 4.79
N VAL A 67 -5.42 4.02 4.10
CA VAL A 67 -4.70 3.76 2.85
C VAL A 67 -5.16 4.69 1.72
N LEU A 68 -6.47 4.99 1.64
CA LEU A 68 -7.00 5.97 0.70
C LEU A 68 -6.37 7.34 0.94
N LYS A 69 -6.29 7.77 2.21
CA LYS A 69 -5.61 9.01 2.57
C LYS A 69 -4.12 8.99 2.24
N MET A 70 -3.41 7.88 2.48
CA MET A 70 -2.01 7.74 2.08
C MET A 70 -1.85 7.97 0.58
N GLN A 71 -2.75 7.43 -0.24
CA GLN A 71 -2.69 7.58 -1.68
C GLN A 71 -2.99 9.01 -2.11
N GLU A 72 -4.07 9.61 -1.61
CA GLU A 72 -4.46 10.98 -1.98
C GLU A 72 -3.38 12.01 -1.60
N ASP A 73 -2.85 11.92 -0.38
CA ASP A 73 -1.81 12.85 0.10
C ASP A 73 -0.49 12.70 -0.68
N THR A 74 -0.12 11.47 -1.06
CA THR A 74 1.09 11.25 -1.86
C THR A 74 0.92 11.67 -3.32
N MET A 75 -0.22 11.36 -3.93
CA MET A 75 -0.53 11.79 -5.30
C MET A 75 -0.52 13.31 -5.42
N ALA A 76 -1.05 14.04 -4.44
CA ALA A 76 -1.06 15.51 -4.43
C ALA A 76 0.34 16.15 -4.51
N LEU A 77 1.41 15.40 -4.21
CA LEU A 77 2.79 15.87 -4.28
C LEU A 77 3.48 15.55 -5.61
N ILE A 78 2.85 14.73 -6.46
CA ILE A 78 3.44 14.28 -7.73
C ILE A 78 3.45 15.42 -8.73
N LYS A 79 4.66 15.74 -9.19
CA LYS A 79 4.98 16.61 -10.33
C LYS A 79 6.44 16.37 -10.73
N ALA A 80 6.84 16.89 -11.88
CA ALA A 80 8.24 16.88 -12.27
C ALA A 80 9.15 17.49 -11.19
N GLY A 81 10.28 16.82 -10.94
CA GLY A 81 11.27 17.21 -9.94
C GLY A 81 10.93 16.85 -8.49
N ALA A 82 9.72 16.34 -8.20
CA ALA A 82 9.37 15.91 -6.85
C ALA A 82 10.21 14.69 -6.42
N SER A 83 10.66 14.68 -5.16
CA SER A 83 11.47 13.60 -4.58
C SER A 83 10.57 12.41 -4.19
N TRP A 84 10.73 11.27 -4.87
CA TRP A 84 9.95 10.07 -4.58
C TRP A 84 10.23 9.52 -3.17
N ASP A 85 11.48 9.62 -2.71
CA ASP A 85 11.88 9.26 -1.34
C ASP A 85 11.08 10.06 -0.30
N ASP A 86 10.90 11.37 -0.52
CA ASP A 86 10.13 12.22 0.40
C ASP A 86 8.63 11.91 0.35
N ILE A 87 8.09 11.63 -0.84
CA ILE A 87 6.68 11.21 -0.99
C ILE A 87 6.45 9.86 -0.29
N HIS A 88 7.38 8.92 -0.38
CA HIS A 88 7.33 7.66 0.37
C HIS A 88 7.33 7.89 1.89
N VAL A 89 8.14 8.83 2.39
CA VAL A 89 8.11 9.23 3.80
C VAL A 89 6.76 9.85 4.19
N VAL A 90 6.12 10.62 3.30
CA VAL A 90 4.77 11.16 3.53
C VAL A 90 3.74 10.04 3.69
N ALA A 91 3.76 9.00 2.85
CA ALA A 91 2.90 7.83 3.02
C ALA A 91 3.07 7.21 4.43
N HIS A 92 4.31 7.05 4.89
CA HIS A 92 4.55 6.54 6.24
C HIS A 92 4.04 7.47 7.35
N LYS A 93 4.18 8.79 7.21
CA LYS A 93 3.63 9.75 8.18
C LYS A 93 2.11 9.63 8.28
N VAL A 94 1.42 9.54 7.14
CA VAL A 94 -0.04 9.36 7.09
C VAL A 94 -0.44 8.01 7.70
N ALA A 95 0.29 6.93 7.40
CA ALA A 95 0.07 5.63 8.03
C ALA A 95 0.23 5.69 9.54
N ILE A 96 1.26 6.39 10.04
CA ILE A 96 1.51 6.57 11.48
C ILE A 96 0.35 7.33 12.14
N ASP A 97 -0.04 8.48 11.57
CA ASP A 97 -1.16 9.28 12.10
C ASP A 97 -2.45 8.47 12.12
N GLY A 98 -2.73 7.71 11.06
CA GLY A 98 -3.88 6.81 10.96
C GLY A 98 -3.86 5.70 12.01
N LEU A 99 -2.76 4.96 12.10
CA LEU A 99 -2.60 3.85 13.05
C LEU A 99 -2.58 4.31 14.52
N LEU A 100 -2.10 5.54 14.79
CA LEU A 100 -2.22 6.20 16.10
C LEU A 100 -3.69 6.51 16.42
N SER A 101 -4.45 7.02 15.45
CA SER A 101 -5.85 7.42 15.66
C SER A 101 -6.76 6.25 16.03
N ILE A 102 -6.44 5.05 15.55
CA ILE A 102 -7.18 3.81 15.85
C ILE A 102 -6.56 3.02 17.02
N GLY A 103 -5.47 3.51 17.60
CA GLY A 103 -4.83 2.94 18.79
C GLY A 103 -3.90 1.74 18.55
N ILE A 104 -3.62 1.35 17.30
CA ILE A 104 -2.65 0.27 17.01
C ILE A 104 -1.24 0.74 17.33
N LEU A 105 -0.91 1.97 16.96
CA LEU A 105 0.31 2.63 17.38
C LEU A 105 0.05 3.52 18.60
N LYS A 106 1.08 3.74 19.41
CA LYS A 106 1.08 4.65 20.57
C LYS A 106 2.43 5.33 20.74
N GLY A 107 2.43 6.49 21.39
CA GLY A 107 3.64 7.29 21.64
C GLY A 107 3.79 8.47 20.68
N ASP A 108 5.02 8.95 20.53
CA ASP A 108 5.33 10.09 19.68
C ASP A 108 5.48 9.68 18.20
N LYS A 109 4.85 10.45 17.30
CA LYS A 109 4.82 10.16 15.86
C LYS A 109 6.21 10.22 15.20
N GLN A 110 7.07 11.15 15.65
CA GLN A 110 8.39 11.32 15.07
C GLN A 110 9.31 10.18 15.55
N GLU A 111 9.21 9.78 16.82
CA GLU A 111 9.96 8.63 17.32
C GLU A 111 9.59 7.31 16.61
N ILE A 112 8.29 7.10 16.33
CA ILE A 112 7.80 5.94 15.55
C ILE A 112 8.39 5.94 14.13
N LEU A 113 8.43 7.11 13.50
CA LEU A 113 9.01 7.27 12.17
C LEU A 113 10.52 7.02 12.22
N ASP A 114 11.24 7.62 13.17
CA ASP A 114 12.69 7.51 13.30
C ASP A 114 13.14 6.08 13.65
N SER A 115 12.33 5.35 14.42
CA SER A 115 12.58 3.94 14.71
C SER A 115 12.31 3.03 13.52
N ARG A 116 11.57 3.51 12.50
CA ARG A 116 11.05 2.75 11.35
C ARG A 116 9.99 1.72 11.73
N THR A 117 9.26 1.93 12.84
CA THR A 117 8.22 0.97 13.28
C THR A 117 7.09 0.85 12.26
N SER A 118 6.76 1.92 11.53
CA SER A 118 5.74 1.90 10.47
C SER A 118 6.03 0.90 9.34
N SER A 119 7.29 0.53 9.11
CA SER A 119 7.67 -0.48 8.11
C SER A 119 7.19 -1.89 8.44
N ALA A 120 6.74 -2.14 9.68
CA ALA A 120 6.04 -3.39 10.02
C ALA A 120 4.67 -3.52 9.33
N PHE A 121 4.01 -2.39 9.10
CA PHE A 121 2.66 -2.30 8.55
C PHE A 121 2.65 -1.91 7.08
N PHE A 122 3.65 -1.17 6.61
CA PHE A 122 3.84 -0.83 5.20
C PHE A 122 5.26 -1.27 4.77
N PRO A 123 5.45 -2.53 4.39
CA PRO A 123 6.78 -3.13 4.21
C PRO A 123 7.36 -3.04 2.79
N HIS A 124 6.67 -2.39 1.85
CA HIS A 124 7.11 -2.25 0.46
C HIS A 124 7.27 -0.79 0.05
N GLY A 125 7.84 -0.56 -1.14
CA GLY A 125 7.95 0.78 -1.70
C GLY A 125 6.59 1.36 -2.08
N LEU A 126 6.50 2.70 -2.13
CA LEU A 126 5.26 3.40 -2.52
C LEU A 126 4.80 3.12 -3.96
N GLY A 127 5.72 2.69 -4.81
CA GLY A 127 5.45 2.39 -6.21
C GLY A 127 6.71 2.36 -7.03
N HIS A 128 6.54 2.28 -8.34
CA HIS A 128 7.59 2.05 -9.32
C HIS A 128 7.25 2.69 -10.66
N HIS A 129 8.23 2.77 -11.56
CA HIS A 129 7.93 3.06 -12.96
C HIS A 129 7.12 1.92 -13.59
N LEU A 130 6.24 2.29 -14.51
CA LEU A 130 5.37 1.41 -15.25
C LEU A 130 5.45 1.76 -16.74
N GLY A 131 5.57 0.75 -17.61
CA GLY A 131 5.69 0.98 -19.04
C GLY A 131 5.56 -0.32 -19.83
N LEU A 132 6.63 -0.72 -20.51
CA LEU A 132 6.65 -2.00 -21.24
C LEU A 132 6.71 -3.21 -20.28
N ASP A 133 7.40 -3.03 -19.15
CA ASP A 133 7.39 -3.97 -18.03
C ASP A 133 6.52 -3.39 -16.90
N THR A 134 5.87 -4.25 -16.11
CA THR A 134 5.13 -3.82 -14.90
C THR A 134 6.05 -3.07 -13.95
N HIS A 135 7.19 -3.68 -13.62
CA HIS A 135 8.30 -3.02 -12.92
C HIS A 135 9.29 -2.50 -13.97
N ASP A 136 9.02 -1.32 -14.52
CA ASP A 136 9.82 -0.76 -15.61
C ASP A 136 11.20 -0.29 -15.14
N THR A 137 12.09 -0.07 -16.11
CA THR A 137 13.48 0.33 -15.92
C THR A 137 13.62 1.78 -15.42
N GLY A 138 14.85 2.18 -15.06
CA GLY A 138 15.17 3.58 -14.72
C GLY A 138 14.89 4.01 -13.28
N GLY A 139 14.32 3.14 -12.44
CA GLY A 139 13.94 3.49 -11.06
C GLY A 139 15.09 3.58 -10.03
N ASN A 140 16.31 3.14 -10.36
CA ASN A 140 17.48 3.18 -9.48
C ASN A 140 17.29 2.57 -8.06
N PRO A 141 16.72 1.36 -7.92
CA PRO A 141 16.53 0.73 -6.61
C PRO A 141 17.85 0.45 -5.90
N ASN A 142 17.82 0.50 -4.56
CA ASN A 142 18.95 0.12 -3.72
C ASN A 142 18.56 -0.99 -2.72
N PRO A 143 18.59 -2.27 -3.14
CA PRO A 143 18.23 -3.38 -2.24
C PRO A 143 19.23 -3.59 -1.08
N LYS A 144 20.40 -2.93 -1.14
CA LYS A 144 21.41 -2.95 -0.08
C LYS A 144 21.30 -1.76 0.88
N ASP A 145 20.28 -0.92 0.72
CA ASP A 145 20.05 0.21 1.63
C ASP A 145 19.94 -0.29 3.08
N LYS A 146 20.68 0.35 3.99
CA LYS A 146 20.68 -0.02 5.40
C LYS A 146 19.42 0.45 6.10
N ASP A 147 18.83 1.56 5.63
CA ASP A 147 17.55 2.03 6.13
C ASP A 147 16.43 1.20 5.50
N ILE A 148 15.72 0.45 6.34
CA ILE A 148 14.64 -0.44 5.90
C ILE A 148 13.48 0.31 5.25
N LEU A 149 13.30 1.59 5.58
CA LEU A 149 12.28 2.43 4.97
C LEU A 149 12.45 2.48 3.44
N PHE A 150 13.69 2.64 2.98
CA PHE A 150 13.97 2.86 1.56
C PHE A 150 14.44 1.61 0.81
N ARG A 151 14.73 0.51 1.51
CA ARG A 151 15.32 -0.71 0.94
C ARG A 151 14.48 -1.33 -0.18
N TYR A 152 13.16 -1.26 -0.06
CA TYR A 152 12.23 -1.90 -1.00
C TYR A 152 11.64 -0.93 -2.03
N LEU A 153 12.10 0.32 -2.05
CA LEU A 153 11.75 1.25 -3.12
C LEU A 153 12.36 0.80 -4.45
N ARG A 154 11.50 0.75 -5.46
CA ARG A 154 11.87 0.47 -6.85
C ARG A 154 12.21 1.74 -7.63
N LEU A 155 11.65 2.86 -7.20
CA LEU A 155 11.91 4.20 -7.70
C LEU A 155 12.61 5.02 -6.61
N ARG A 156 13.69 5.72 -6.96
CA ARG A 156 14.47 6.59 -6.07
C ARG A 156 14.79 7.91 -6.79
N GLY A 157 14.87 8.99 -6.02
CA GLY A 157 15.23 10.32 -6.52
C GLY A 157 14.04 11.09 -7.09
N THR A 158 14.31 11.97 -8.04
CA THR A 158 13.31 12.91 -8.56
C THR A 158 12.50 12.35 -9.71
N LEU A 159 11.20 12.61 -9.73
CA LEU A 159 10.30 12.22 -10.81
C LEU A 159 10.56 13.03 -12.09
N PRO A 160 10.84 12.39 -13.24
CA PRO A 160 10.93 13.09 -14.52
C PRO A 160 9.52 13.32 -15.10
N ALA A 161 9.33 14.48 -15.75
CA ALA A 161 8.12 14.72 -16.55
C ALA A 161 8.01 13.66 -17.66
N GLY A 162 6.79 13.23 -17.94
CA GLY A 162 6.50 12.22 -18.96
C GLY A 162 6.65 10.78 -18.51
N SER A 163 7.11 10.52 -17.27
CA SER A 163 7.13 9.16 -16.72
C SER A 163 5.74 8.70 -16.28
N VAL A 164 5.53 7.39 -16.25
CA VAL A 164 4.38 6.76 -15.60
C VAL A 164 4.87 6.01 -14.38
N VAL A 165 4.14 6.15 -13.27
CA VAL A 165 4.44 5.49 -11.99
C VAL A 165 3.18 4.86 -11.39
N THR A 166 3.35 3.78 -10.64
CA THR A 166 2.33 3.30 -9.71
C THR A 166 2.36 4.13 -8.42
N VAL A 167 1.19 4.33 -7.82
CA VAL A 167 1.05 4.90 -6.47
C VAL A 167 0.20 3.95 -5.65
N GLU A 168 0.86 3.10 -4.88
CA GLU A 168 0.31 1.87 -4.30
C GLU A 168 0.54 1.75 -2.78
N PRO A 169 0.23 2.77 -1.95
CA PRO A 169 0.34 2.59 -0.51
C PRO A 169 -0.51 1.42 -0.02
N GLY A 170 -0.07 0.78 1.06
CA GLY A 170 -0.82 -0.27 1.71
C GLY A 170 -0.48 -0.45 3.18
N VAL A 171 -1.44 -1.00 3.91
CA VAL A 171 -1.29 -1.37 5.33
C VAL A 171 -1.66 -2.84 5.48
N TYR A 172 -0.74 -3.62 6.06
CA TYR A 172 -0.81 -5.07 6.12
C TYR A 172 -0.61 -5.57 7.54
N PHE A 173 -1.33 -6.64 7.88
CA PHE A 173 -1.28 -7.35 9.15
C PHE A 173 -0.62 -8.72 8.94
N CYS A 174 0.66 -8.69 8.54
CA CYS A 174 1.44 -9.89 8.24
C CYS A 174 2.19 -10.37 9.49
N ARG A 175 1.78 -11.51 10.07
CA ARG A 175 2.40 -12.08 11.28
C ARG A 175 3.91 -12.24 11.15
N PHE A 176 4.38 -12.77 10.02
CA PHE A 176 5.82 -12.97 9.77
C PHE A 176 6.63 -11.67 9.85
N ILE A 177 6.03 -10.54 9.44
CA ILE A 177 6.68 -9.24 9.45
C ILE A 177 6.52 -8.55 10.81
N ILE A 178 5.33 -8.58 11.41
CA ILE A 178 5.01 -7.81 12.62
C ILE A 178 5.52 -8.49 13.89
N GLU A 179 5.46 -9.82 14.01
CA GLU A 179 5.87 -10.51 15.24
C GLU A 179 7.33 -10.22 15.68
N PRO A 180 8.32 -10.09 14.78
CA PRO A 180 9.65 -9.60 15.15
C PRO A 180 9.65 -8.21 15.80
N TYR A 181 8.82 -7.27 15.32
CA TYR A 181 8.69 -5.92 15.90
C TYR A 181 8.05 -5.95 17.28
N LEU A 182 7.15 -6.90 17.55
CA LEU A 182 6.56 -7.08 18.88
C LEU A 182 7.57 -7.60 19.91
N LYS A 183 8.65 -8.27 19.47
CA LYS A 183 9.69 -8.84 20.33
C LYS A 183 10.86 -7.89 20.57
N ASP A 184 11.06 -6.90 19.71
CA ASP A 184 12.14 -5.92 19.82
C ASP A 184 11.69 -4.71 20.68
N PRO A 185 12.32 -4.45 21.85
CA PRO A 185 11.99 -3.30 22.69
C PRO A 185 12.09 -1.93 21.99
N LYS A 186 12.88 -1.83 20.92
CA LYS A 186 12.93 -0.63 20.07
C LYS A 186 11.57 -0.30 19.47
N HIS A 187 10.82 -1.33 19.11
CA HIS A 187 9.57 -1.23 18.34
C HIS A 187 8.33 -1.52 19.19
N SER A 188 8.38 -2.54 20.04
CA SER A 188 7.22 -3.04 20.79
C SER A 188 6.60 -1.98 21.71
N LYS A 189 7.40 -1.04 22.24
CA LYS A 189 6.91 0.08 23.04
C LYS A 189 5.89 0.98 22.30
N PHE A 190 5.92 0.98 20.96
CA PHE A 190 5.05 1.79 20.11
C PHE A 190 3.83 1.03 19.59
N ILE A 191 3.70 -0.28 19.83
CA ILE A 191 2.62 -1.09 19.28
C ILE A 191 1.73 -1.56 20.44
N ASP A 192 0.43 -1.34 20.31
CA ASP A 192 -0.56 -1.88 21.25
C ASP A 192 -1.09 -3.22 20.75
N THR A 193 -0.65 -4.31 21.40
CA THR A 193 -0.99 -5.67 20.97
C THR A 193 -2.47 -6.00 21.14
N ASP A 194 -3.11 -5.45 22.17
CA ASP A 194 -4.53 -5.72 22.46
C ASP A 194 -5.44 -5.06 21.41
N VAL A 195 -5.03 -3.90 20.89
CA VAL A 195 -5.72 -3.26 19.77
C VAL A 195 -5.37 -3.97 18.45
N LEU A 196 -4.09 -4.26 18.21
CA LEU A 196 -3.61 -4.94 17.00
C LEU A 196 -4.34 -6.28 16.77
N ASP A 197 -4.64 -7.03 17.83
CA ASP A 197 -5.26 -8.35 17.74
C ASP A 197 -6.63 -8.36 17.04
N LYS A 198 -7.29 -7.20 16.96
CA LYS A 198 -8.57 -7.03 16.25
C LYS A 198 -8.41 -6.96 14.73
N TYR A 199 -7.22 -6.65 14.23
CA TYR A 199 -6.98 -6.31 12.82
C TYR A 199 -6.36 -7.44 12.00
N TRP A 200 -5.94 -8.55 12.60
CA TRP A 200 -5.32 -9.67 11.86
C TRP A 200 -6.20 -10.16 10.70
N SER A 201 -7.52 -10.25 10.91
CA SER A 201 -8.48 -10.71 9.90
C SER A 201 -8.62 -9.78 8.70
N VAL A 202 -8.22 -8.51 8.81
CA VAL A 202 -8.17 -7.55 7.69
C VAL A 202 -7.21 -8.06 6.62
N GLY A 203 -6.12 -8.71 7.03
CA GLY A 203 -5.04 -9.17 6.16
C GLY A 203 -4.22 -8.01 5.62
N GLY A 204 -4.77 -7.26 4.67
CA GLY A 204 -4.14 -6.05 4.15
C GLY A 204 -5.08 -5.27 3.25
N VAL A 205 -4.80 -3.98 3.13
CA VAL A 205 -5.43 -3.09 2.15
C VAL A 205 -4.33 -2.44 1.33
N ARG A 206 -4.49 -2.46 0.01
CA ARG A 206 -3.70 -1.68 -0.95
C ARG A 206 -4.66 -1.00 -1.92
N ILE A 207 -4.33 0.24 -2.27
CA ILE A 207 -5.03 1.01 -3.31
C ILE A 207 -3.96 1.55 -4.24
N GLU A 208 -4.04 1.18 -5.51
CA GLU A 208 -3.01 1.47 -6.50
C GLU A 208 -3.58 2.06 -7.78
N ASP A 209 -2.96 3.15 -8.22
CA ASP A 209 -3.29 3.84 -9.45
C ASP A 209 -2.05 4.00 -10.35
N ASN A 210 -2.27 4.05 -11.66
CA ASN A 210 -1.26 4.37 -12.65
C ASN A 210 -1.31 5.87 -12.95
N VAL A 211 -0.18 6.55 -12.80
CA VAL A 211 -0.13 8.00 -12.79
C VAL A 211 0.91 8.49 -13.77
N PHE A 212 0.49 9.32 -14.72
CA PHE A 212 1.36 10.03 -15.64
C PHE A 212 1.85 11.34 -15.01
N VAL A 213 3.16 11.52 -14.90
CA VAL A 213 3.79 12.69 -14.30
C VAL A 213 3.87 13.82 -15.31
N THR A 214 3.31 14.97 -14.96
CA THR A 214 3.38 16.20 -15.78
C THR A 214 4.36 17.20 -15.15
N GLU A 215 4.66 18.28 -15.87
CA GLU A 215 5.50 19.37 -15.34
C GLU A 215 4.94 20.00 -14.05
N ALA A 216 3.62 20.14 -13.95
CA ALA A 216 2.97 20.87 -12.86
C ALA A 216 2.20 19.99 -11.87
N GLY A 217 2.09 18.69 -12.13
CA GLY A 217 1.22 17.79 -11.39
C GLY A 217 1.22 16.38 -11.96
N TYR A 218 0.05 15.77 -12.02
CA TYR A 218 -0.13 14.44 -12.59
C TYR A 218 -1.47 14.27 -13.30
N GLU A 219 -1.56 13.26 -14.16
CA GLU A 219 -2.80 12.70 -14.69
C GLU A 219 -2.97 11.28 -14.15
N ASN A 220 -4.12 10.98 -13.57
CA ASN A 220 -4.44 9.63 -13.12
C ASN A 220 -5.06 8.83 -14.28
N LEU A 221 -4.38 7.78 -14.72
CA LEU A 221 -4.80 6.91 -15.81
C LEU A 221 -5.79 5.84 -15.32
N THR A 222 -5.85 5.57 -14.01
CA THR A 222 -6.75 4.59 -13.42
C THR A 222 -8.13 5.18 -13.18
N THR A 223 -9.15 4.56 -13.78
CA THR A 223 -10.57 4.95 -13.65
C THR A 223 -11.35 4.11 -12.65
N ALA A 224 -10.74 3.05 -12.10
CA ALA A 224 -11.39 2.20 -11.11
C ALA A 224 -11.75 2.99 -9.84
N VAL A 225 -12.97 2.83 -9.35
CA VAL A 225 -13.44 3.51 -8.15
C VAL A 225 -12.60 3.15 -6.92
N LYS A 226 -12.41 4.10 -6.01
CA LYS A 226 -11.60 3.92 -4.80
C LYS A 226 -12.15 4.63 -3.55
N LYS A 227 -13.25 5.36 -3.67
CA LYS A 227 -13.98 5.82 -2.49
C LYS A 227 -14.67 4.62 -1.88
N ALA A 228 -14.64 4.52 -0.55
CA ALA A 228 -15.18 3.35 0.14
C ALA A 228 -16.66 3.12 -0.21
N GLU A 229 -17.45 4.20 -0.33
CA GLU A 229 -18.87 4.12 -0.69
C GLU A 229 -19.08 3.57 -2.11
N ASP A 230 -18.25 3.99 -3.06
CA ASP A 230 -18.32 3.51 -4.45
C ASP A 230 -17.89 2.04 -4.54
N VAL A 231 -16.87 1.64 -3.76
CA VAL A 231 -16.39 0.25 -3.68
C VAL A 231 -17.43 -0.66 -3.03
N GLU A 232 -18.10 -0.22 -1.96
CA GLU A 232 -19.21 -0.96 -1.34
C GLU A 232 -20.40 -1.09 -2.31
N ALA A 233 -20.71 -0.04 -3.07
CA ALA A 233 -21.81 -0.07 -4.03
C ALA A 233 -21.61 -1.12 -5.13
N ILE A 234 -20.38 -1.31 -5.62
CA ILE A 234 -20.08 -2.35 -6.63
C ILE A 234 -19.88 -3.74 -6.03
N ALA A 235 -19.53 -3.86 -4.74
CA ALA A 235 -19.42 -5.14 -4.06
C ALA A 235 -20.78 -5.77 -3.72
N LEU A 236 -21.86 -4.98 -3.75
CA LEU A 236 -23.24 -5.43 -3.54
C LEU A 236 -23.93 -5.91 -4.84
N ALA A 237 -23.32 -5.69 -6.00
CA ALA A 237 -23.85 -6.01 -7.32
C ALA A 237 -23.47 -7.42 -7.78
#